data_AF-A0A7K1TKV9-F1
#
_entry.id   AF-A0A7K1TKV9-F1
#
_cell.length_a   1.000
_cell.length_b   1.000
_cell.length_c   1.000
_cell.angle_alpha   90.00
_cell.angle_beta   90.00
_cell.angle_gamma   90.00
#
_symmetry.space_group_name_H-M   'P 1'
#
loop_
_entity.id
_entity.type
_entity.pdbx_description
1 polymer ?
#
loop_
_entity_poly.entity_id
_entity_poly.type
_entity_poly.pdbx_seq_one_letter_code
_entity_poly.pdbx_strand_id
1 'polypeptide(L)'
;MTSFPFLSAARRWRAAAGAGFALLAWLSGCVVAQVGASRALDAPAAAVACAPAELPYALPGPVLTAPQLAADTLLRRHFTAPTLAAANRYGLAPALHQLVAAPLGSLARLSARQRVGEQLAALALLVGSTTAELDCEEERADQVADYLLDQAARRIRRYTLLAIVLGALGTVVTGGLALLEVRKSIYRPVGIAFGLAGAALGLLSLYAPDARISYAHRRNALANIGLVDLGPVTTQPRTLAAPVWAYLTAPAGATGALSRREALLHRWQTTGELGARSSADRQRLLHLLFGRGGTYAASELQMRANFYDQLESSVALLKQELTQLAAQVAALP
;
A
#
# COMPACT_ATOMS: atom_id res chain seq x y z
N MET A 1 7.97 74.21 45.83
CA MET A 1 8.65 73.19 46.66
C MET A 1 7.62 72.14 47.06
N THR A 2 7.55 71.01 46.35
CA THR A 2 6.78 69.82 46.75
C THR A 2 7.44 68.61 46.11
N SER A 3 8.06 67.77 46.94
CA SER A 3 8.80 66.57 46.55
C SER A 3 7.91 65.33 46.71
N PHE A 4 7.70 64.56 45.64
CA PHE A 4 7.00 63.26 45.68
C PHE A 4 7.99 62.09 45.89
N PRO A 5 7.67 61.08 46.72
CA PRO A 5 8.61 60.01 47.04
C PRO A 5 8.50 58.84 46.02
N PHE A 6 9.59 58.60 45.29
CA PHE A 6 9.75 57.53 44.29
C PHE A 6 10.06 56.12 44.87
N LEU A 7 10.04 55.94 46.18
CA LEU A 7 10.60 54.74 46.84
C LEU A 7 9.63 53.55 46.98
N SER A 8 8.36 53.66 46.55
CA SER A 8 7.36 52.58 46.76
C SER A 8 7.12 51.65 45.56
N ALA A 9 7.56 52.03 44.35
CA ALA A 9 7.33 51.22 43.15
C ALA A 9 8.33 50.04 43.04
N ALA A 10 9.61 50.24 43.38
CA ALA A 10 10.65 49.23 43.24
C ALA A 10 10.44 47.98 44.12
N ARG A 11 9.72 48.11 45.25
CA ARG A 11 9.45 46.98 46.16
C ARG A 11 8.34 46.04 45.66
N ARG A 12 7.39 46.55 44.87
CA ARG A 12 6.28 45.74 44.32
C ARG A 12 6.72 44.85 43.16
N TRP A 13 7.73 45.26 42.40
CA TRP A 13 8.25 44.48 41.26
C TRP A 13 9.17 43.33 41.64
N ARG A 14 9.84 43.40 42.80
CA ARG A 14 10.64 42.28 43.32
C ARG A 14 9.78 41.07 43.70
N ALA A 15 8.53 41.29 44.14
CA ALA A 15 7.59 40.21 44.42
C ALA A 15 7.03 39.56 43.14
N ALA A 16 6.80 40.35 42.08
CA ALA A 16 6.33 39.83 40.79
C ALA A 16 7.43 39.03 40.04
N ALA A 17 8.69 39.44 40.12
CA ALA A 17 9.81 38.73 39.52
C ALA A 17 10.08 37.37 40.21
N GLY A 18 9.89 37.27 41.53
CA GLY A 18 9.99 36.02 42.28
C GLY A 18 8.89 35.01 41.92
N ALA A 19 7.66 35.48 41.69
CA ALA A 19 6.55 34.63 41.27
C ALA A 19 6.71 34.10 39.84
N GLY A 20 7.30 34.88 38.92
CA GLY A 20 7.56 34.45 37.54
C GLY A 20 8.63 33.36 37.42
N PHE A 21 9.69 33.41 38.24
CA PHE A 21 10.74 32.39 38.26
C PHE A 21 10.26 31.05 38.87
N ALA A 22 9.40 31.11 39.89
CA ALA A 22 8.79 29.91 40.48
C ALA A 22 7.83 29.20 39.50
N LEU A 23 7.09 29.95 38.67
CA LEU A 23 6.20 29.38 37.64
C LEU A 23 6.99 28.69 36.50
N LEU A 24 8.12 29.26 36.08
CA LEU A 24 8.99 28.69 35.04
C LEU A 24 9.70 27.40 35.51
N ALA A 25 10.08 27.32 36.79
CA ALA A 25 10.67 26.11 37.37
C ALA A 25 9.63 24.98 37.59
N TRP A 26 8.36 25.32 37.83
CA TRP A 26 7.27 24.35 37.92
C TRP A 26 6.88 23.77 36.55
N LEU A 27 6.96 24.58 35.48
CA LEU A 27 6.65 24.13 34.12
C LEU A 27 7.76 23.27 33.50
N SER A 28 9.03 23.44 33.89
CA SER A 28 10.14 22.61 33.40
C SER A 28 10.15 21.20 34.02
N GLY A 29 9.56 21.02 35.21
CA GLY A 29 9.43 19.71 35.86
C GLY A 29 8.43 18.75 35.21
N CYS A 30 7.40 19.27 34.53
CA CYS A 30 6.36 18.44 33.90
C CYS A 30 6.75 17.92 32.50
N VAL A 31 7.63 18.62 31.78
CA VAL A 31 7.92 18.29 30.36
C VAL A 31 8.94 17.16 30.21
N VAL A 32 9.81 16.93 31.20
CA VAL A 32 10.87 15.92 31.11
C VAL A 32 10.38 14.50 31.46
N ALA A 33 9.29 14.37 32.23
CA ALA A 33 8.82 13.07 32.73
C ALA A 33 8.01 12.22 31.71
N GLN A 34 7.63 12.77 30.54
CA GLN A 34 6.81 12.04 29.55
C GLN A 34 7.57 11.59 28.29
N VAL A 35 8.88 11.80 28.20
CA VAL A 35 9.66 11.45 26.99
C VAL A 35 10.08 9.97 26.94
N GLY A 36 9.88 9.21 28.02
CA GLY A 36 10.37 7.83 28.14
C GLY A 36 9.29 6.76 28.28
N ALA A 37 8.49 6.51 27.23
CA ALA A 37 7.81 5.21 27.03
C ALA A 37 7.12 5.17 25.65
N SER A 38 7.89 5.34 24.56
CA SER A 38 7.40 4.83 23.28
C SER A 38 7.61 3.32 23.33
N ARG A 39 6.65 2.57 23.89
CA ARG A 39 6.60 1.13 23.69
C ARG A 39 6.69 0.91 22.18
N ALA A 40 7.78 0.30 21.72
CA ALA A 40 7.78 -0.38 20.45
C ALA A 40 6.62 -1.37 20.55
N LEU A 41 5.50 -1.04 19.92
CA LEU A 41 4.51 -2.05 19.59
C LEU A 41 5.27 -2.98 18.65
N ASP A 42 5.70 -4.11 19.21
CA ASP A 42 6.04 -5.29 18.43
C ASP A 42 4.94 -5.43 17.39
N ALA A 43 5.30 -5.21 16.11
CA ALA A 43 4.39 -5.45 15.01
C ALA A 43 3.78 -6.84 15.26
N PRO A 44 2.45 -6.97 15.39
CA PRO A 44 1.86 -8.18 15.91
C PRO A 44 2.37 -9.38 15.11
N ALA A 45 3.07 -10.27 15.81
CA ALA A 45 3.62 -11.51 15.25
C ALA A 45 2.53 -12.45 14.70
N ALA A 46 1.25 -12.08 14.86
CA ALA A 46 0.09 -12.64 14.20
C ALA A 46 -0.44 -11.68 13.12
N ALA A 47 0.40 -11.27 12.16
CA ALA A 47 -0.10 -10.63 10.95
C ALA A 47 -1.03 -11.63 10.25
N VAL A 48 -2.32 -11.26 10.10
CA VAL A 48 -3.30 -12.01 9.31
C VAL A 48 -2.66 -12.28 7.96
N ALA A 49 -2.40 -13.56 7.67
CA ALA A 49 -1.80 -13.93 6.41
C ALA A 49 -2.87 -13.76 5.33
N CYS A 50 -2.69 -12.80 4.43
CA CYS A 50 -3.49 -12.71 3.23
C CYS A 50 -3.27 -14.00 2.43
N ALA A 51 -4.30 -14.82 2.37
CA ALA A 51 -4.29 -16.10 1.68
C ALA A 51 -5.66 -16.30 1.04
N PRO A 52 -5.70 -16.86 -0.18
CA PRO A 52 -6.95 -17.17 -0.83
C PRO A 52 -7.58 -18.38 -0.13
N ALA A 53 -8.89 -18.50 -0.24
CA ALA A 53 -9.60 -19.72 0.11
C ALA A 53 -9.02 -20.89 -0.69
N GLU A 54 -8.66 -21.96 0.02
CA GLU A 54 -8.32 -23.23 -0.61
C GLU A 54 -9.60 -23.85 -1.16
N LEU A 55 -9.70 -23.94 -2.48
CA LEU A 55 -10.80 -24.68 -3.10
C LEU A 55 -10.48 -26.18 -3.05
N PRO A 56 -11.40 -27.02 -2.57
CA PRO A 56 -11.15 -28.46 -2.37
C PRO A 56 -11.09 -29.27 -3.66
N TYR A 57 -11.26 -28.65 -4.83
CA TYR A 57 -11.26 -29.32 -6.14
C TYR A 57 -10.44 -28.55 -7.17
N ALA A 58 -9.89 -29.31 -8.12
CA ALA A 58 -9.13 -28.76 -9.23
C ALA A 58 -10.06 -28.02 -10.21
N LEU A 59 -9.92 -26.71 -10.23
CA LEU A 59 -10.28 -25.88 -11.38
C LEU A 59 -9.02 -25.62 -12.20
N PRO A 60 -9.10 -25.47 -13.53
CA PRO A 60 -10.25 -25.69 -14.41
C PRO A 60 -10.30 -27.10 -15.03
N GLY A 61 -11.39 -27.42 -15.74
CA GLY A 61 -11.47 -28.62 -16.60
C GLY A 61 -10.47 -28.61 -17.77
N PRO A 62 -10.40 -29.67 -18.59
CA PRO A 62 -9.43 -29.76 -19.68
C PRO A 62 -9.66 -28.65 -20.72
N VAL A 63 -8.58 -28.00 -21.14
CA VAL A 63 -8.58 -26.96 -22.18
C VAL A 63 -8.41 -27.63 -23.54
N LEU A 64 -9.28 -27.30 -24.49
CA LEU A 64 -9.21 -27.77 -25.87
C LEU A 64 -8.11 -27.02 -26.65
N THR A 65 -7.44 -27.70 -27.57
CA THR A 65 -6.51 -27.06 -28.51
C THR A 65 -7.26 -26.17 -29.50
N ALA A 66 -6.58 -25.19 -30.10
CA ALA A 66 -7.21 -24.29 -31.08
C ALA A 66 -7.87 -25.04 -32.27
N PRO A 67 -7.27 -26.10 -32.84
CA PRO A 67 -7.94 -26.90 -33.87
C PRO A 67 -9.20 -27.62 -33.37
N GLN A 68 -9.16 -28.19 -32.16
CA GLN A 68 -10.33 -28.85 -31.56
C GLN A 68 -11.48 -27.86 -31.35
N LEU A 69 -11.18 -26.68 -30.81
CA LEU A 69 -12.18 -25.64 -30.60
C LEU A 69 -12.75 -25.09 -31.92
N ALA A 70 -11.91 -24.98 -32.96
CA ALA A 70 -12.33 -24.53 -34.29
C ALA A 70 -13.22 -25.55 -35.02
N ALA A 71 -12.98 -26.85 -34.78
CA ALA A 71 -13.74 -27.97 -35.34
C ALA A 71 -15.10 -28.18 -34.67
N ASP A 72 -15.31 -27.64 -33.48
CA ASP A 72 -16.58 -27.77 -32.74
C ASP A 72 -17.68 -26.87 -33.32
N THR A 73 -18.34 -27.38 -34.37
CA THR A 73 -19.42 -26.67 -35.05
C THR A 73 -20.65 -26.45 -34.16
N LEU A 74 -20.89 -27.30 -33.15
CA LEU A 74 -22.01 -27.15 -32.22
C LEU A 74 -21.82 -25.93 -31.34
N LEU A 75 -20.65 -25.81 -30.69
CA LEU A 75 -20.34 -24.66 -29.86
C LEU A 75 -20.34 -23.36 -30.67
N ARG A 76 -19.79 -23.38 -31.88
CA ARG A 76 -19.74 -22.20 -32.77
C ARG A 76 -21.10 -21.70 -33.25
N ARG A 77 -22.16 -22.51 -33.18
CA ARG A 77 -23.54 -22.07 -33.48
C ARG A 77 -24.16 -21.25 -32.36
N HIS A 78 -23.72 -21.46 -31.12
CA HIS A 78 -24.33 -20.84 -29.93
C HIS A 78 -23.49 -19.74 -29.30
N PHE A 79 -22.18 -19.73 -29.55
CA PHE A 79 -21.26 -18.81 -28.90
C PHE A 79 -20.37 -18.11 -29.92
N THR A 80 -20.05 -16.84 -29.64
CA THR A 80 -19.08 -16.08 -30.43
C THR A 80 -17.66 -16.58 -30.19
N ALA A 81 -16.76 -16.40 -31.16
CA ALA A 81 -15.37 -16.83 -31.03
C ALA A 81 -14.66 -16.26 -29.77
N PRO A 82 -14.84 -14.98 -29.39
CA PRO A 82 -14.27 -14.46 -28.14
C PRO A 82 -14.83 -15.17 -26.88
N THR A 83 -16.14 -15.44 -26.85
CA THR A 83 -16.77 -16.14 -25.72
C THR A 83 -16.28 -17.58 -25.62
N LEU A 84 -16.14 -18.28 -26.74
CA LEU A 84 -15.60 -19.65 -26.75
C LEU A 84 -14.14 -19.70 -26.34
N ALA A 85 -13.33 -18.75 -26.79
CA ALA A 85 -11.94 -18.65 -26.36
C ALA A 85 -11.84 -18.41 -24.84
N ALA A 86 -12.69 -17.55 -24.29
CA ALA A 86 -12.82 -17.33 -22.85
C ALA A 86 -13.25 -18.60 -22.11
N ALA A 87 -14.36 -19.22 -22.52
CA ALA A 87 -14.86 -20.45 -21.90
C ALA A 87 -13.83 -21.59 -21.95
N ASN A 88 -13.12 -21.75 -23.07
CA ASN A 88 -12.07 -22.75 -23.21
C ASN A 88 -10.88 -22.47 -22.28
N ARG A 89 -10.48 -21.21 -22.11
CA ARG A 89 -9.41 -20.80 -21.19
C ARG A 89 -9.70 -21.20 -19.74
N TYR A 90 -10.98 -21.20 -19.35
CA TYR A 90 -11.43 -21.61 -18.03
C TYR A 90 -11.85 -23.09 -17.96
N GLY A 91 -11.53 -23.88 -18.99
CA GLY A 91 -11.83 -25.32 -19.03
C GLY A 91 -13.32 -25.67 -19.08
N LEU A 92 -14.16 -24.71 -19.48
CA LEU A 92 -15.63 -24.89 -19.57
C LEU A 92 -16.06 -25.47 -20.93
N ALA A 93 -15.23 -25.34 -21.97
CA ALA A 93 -15.61 -25.75 -23.33
C ALA A 93 -16.11 -27.21 -23.44
N PRO A 94 -15.47 -28.22 -22.82
CA PRO A 94 -15.99 -29.59 -22.85
C PRO A 94 -17.36 -29.74 -22.18
N ALA A 95 -17.59 -29.06 -21.06
CA ALA A 95 -18.86 -29.09 -20.35
C ALA A 95 -19.97 -28.37 -21.13
N LEU A 96 -19.64 -27.26 -21.80
CA LEU A 96 -20.55 -26.56 -22.72
C LEU A 96 -20.91 -27.42 -23.93
N HIS A 97 -19.95 -28.16 -24.49
CA HIS A 97 -20.23 -29.07 -25.60
C HIS A 97 -21.24 -30.13 -25.17
N GLN A 98 -21.03 -30.76 -24.01
CA GLN A 98 -21.97 -31.74 -23.45
C GLN A 98 -23.37 -31.16 -23.25
N LEU A 99 -23.46 -29.93 -22.75
CA LEU A 99 -24.74 -29.24 -22.55
C LEU A 99 -25.49 -29.01 -23.87
N VAL A 100 -24.80 -28.52 -24.89
CA VAL A 100 -25.40 -28.21 -26.20
C VAL A 100 -25.76 -29.48 -26.96
N ALA A 101 -24.94 -30.53 -26.88
CA ALA A 101 -25.16 -31.80 -27.56
C ALA A 101 -26.30 -32.64 -26.94
N ALA A 102 -26.64 -32.42 -25.66
CA ALA A 102 -27.66 -33.20 -24.98
C ALA A 102 -29.09 -32.85 -25.46
N PRO A 103 -29.98 -33.84 -25.68
CA PRO A 103 -31.36 -33.58 -26.09
C PRO A 103 -32.12 -32.68 -25.12
N LEU A 104 -32.98 -31.81 -25.65
CA LEU A 104 -33.88 -30.97 -24.86
C LEU A 104 -34.75 -31.82 -23.93
N GLY A 105 -34.93 -31.37 -22.69
CA GLY A 105 -35.70 -32.09 -21.66
C GLY A 105 -35.04 -33.36 -21.09
N SER A 106 -33.86 -33.76 -21.58
CA SER A 106 -33.18 -34.96 -21.06
C SER A 106 -32.51 -34.71 -19.71
N LEU A 107 -32.45 -35.76 -18.88
CA LEU A 107 -31.66 -35.75 -17.63
C LEU A 107 -30.18 -35.45 -17.90
N ALA A 108 -29.65 -35.89 -19.04
CA ALA A 108 -28.28 -35.59 -19.46
C ALA A 108 -28.06 -34.07 -19.64
N ARG A 109 -29.03 -33.36 -20.23
CA ARG A 109 -28.96 -31.89 -20.38
C ARG A 109 -29.01 -31.19 -19.03
N LEU A 110 -29.88 -31.64 -18.13
CA LEU A 110 -29.98 -31.09 -16.76
C LEU A 110 -28.65 -31.28 -16.00
N SER A 111 -28.09 -32.49 -16.04
CA SER A 111 -26.80 -32.79 -15.40
C SER A 111 -25.65 -31.97 -15.99
N ALA A 112 -25.59 -31.82 -17.31
CA ALA A 112 -24.59 -30.98 -17.97
C ALA A 112 -24.75 -29.50 -17.58
N ARG A 113 -25.99 -28.99 -17.50
CA ARG A 113 -26.28 -27.61 -17.08
C ARG A 113 -25.83 -27.37 -15.64
N GLN A 114 -26.12 -28.32 -14.74
CA GLN A 114 -25.67 -28.28 -13.35
C GLN A 114 -24.15 -28.23 -13.27
N ARG A 115 -23.45 -29.12 -14.00
CA ARG A 115 -21.97 -29.15 -14.02
C ARG A 115 -21.36 -27.83 -14.51
N VAL A 116 -21.92 -27.23 -15.57
CA VAL A 116 -21.46 -25.91 -16.05
C VAL A 116 -21.71 -24.83 -14.98
N GLY A 117 -22.88 -24.85 -14.32
CA GLY A 117 -23.21 -23.93 -13.24
C GLY A 117 -22.25 -24.04 -12.04
N GLU A 118 -21.95 -25.25 -11.62
CA GLU A 118 -20.98 -25.53 -10.55
C GLU A 118 -19.59 -25.02 -10.91
N GLN A 119 -19.11 -25.27 -12.14
CA GLN A 119 -17.81 -24.76 -12.60
C GLN A 119 -17.77 -23.23 -12.70
N LEU A 120 -18.85 -22.58 -13.12
CA LEU A 120 -18.94 -21.11 -13.15
C LEU A 120 -18.94 -20.51 -11.74
N ALA A 121 -19.72 -21.08 -10.82
CA ALA A 121 -19.76 -20.64 -9.42
C ALA A 121 -18.38 -20.80 -8.75
N ALA A 122 -17.72 -21.92 -9.02
CA ALA A 122 -16.37 -22.21 -8.59
C ALA A 122 -15.35 -21.17 -9.06
N LEU A 123 -15.39 -20.81 -10.35
CA LEU A 123 -14.53 -19.77 -10.92
C LEU A 123 -14.83 -18.40 -10.28
N ALA A 124 -16.10 -18.07 -10.07
CA ALA A 124 -16.48 -16.81 -9.42
C ALA A 124 -15.94 -16.72 -7.97
N LEU A 125 -16.01 -17.81 -7.20
CA LEU A 125 -15.43 -17.91 -5.85
C LEU A 125 -13.91 -17.77 -5.87
N LEU A 126 -13.23 -18.44 -6.81
CA LEU A 126 -11.78 -18.33 -6.99
C LEU A 126 -11.35 -16.89 -7.29
N VAL A 127 -12.07 -16.21 -8.18
CA VAL A 127 -11.79 -14.82 -8.54
C VAL A 127 -12.08 -13.91 -7.35
N GLY A 128 -13.21 -14.09 -6.65
CA GLY A 128 -13.54 -13.34 -5.45
C GLY A 128 -12.50 -13.49 -4.34
N SER A 129 -12.04 -14.72 -4.11
CA SER A 129 -10.96 -15.02 -3.18
C SER A 129 -9.63 -14.39 -3.60
N THR A 130 -9.33 -14.35 -4.90
CA THR A 130 -8.10 -13.74 -5.39
C THR A 130 -8.15 -12.23 -5.20
N THR A 131 -9.27 -11.57 -5.54
CA THR A 131 -9.43 -10.12 -5.31
C THR A 131 -9.32 -9.77 -3.83
N ALA A 132 -9.89 -10.59 -2.93
CA ALA A 132 -9.77 -10.37 -1.49
C ALA A 132 -8.33 -10.56 -0.97
N GLU A 133 -7.54 -11.47 -1.55
CA GLU A 133 -6.11 -11.60 -1.22
C GLU A 133 -5.33 -10.34 -1.63
N LEU A 134 -5.64 -9.79 -2.81
CA LEU A 134 -4.97 -8.59 -3.35
C LEU A 134 -5.32 -7.34 -2.53
N ASP A 135 -6.60 -7.11 -2.24
CA ASP A 135 -7.10 -6.03 -1.38
C ASP A 135 -6.51 -6.10 0.04
N CYS A 136 -6.41 -7.31 0.61
CA CYS A 136 -5.73 -7.52 1.89
C CYS A 136 -4.24 -7.15 1.85
N GLU A 137 -3.51 -7.48 0.78
CA GLU A 137 -2.09 -7.13 0.64
C GLU A 137 -1.87 -5.63 0.33
N GLU A 138 -2.83 -4.98 -0.34
CA GLU A 138 -2.90 -3.53 -0.50
C GLU A 138 -3.03 -2.85 0.86
N GLU A 139 -4.10 -3.15 1.59
CA GLU A 139 -4.40 -2.55 2.89
C GLU A 139 -3.26 -2.81 3.89
N ARG A 140 -2.65 -4.00 3.86
CA ARG A 140 -1.50 -4.30 4.71
C ARG A 140 -0.29 -3.43 4.36
N ALA A 141 -0.04 -3.15 3.09
CA ALA A 141 1.06 -2.28 2.70
C ALA A 141 0.76 -0.81 3.07
N ASP A 142 -0.48 -0.37 2.85
CA ASP A 142 -0.91 1.01 3.12
C ASP A 142 -0.92 1.33 4.62
N GLN A 143 -1.48 0.44 5.46
CA GLN A 143 -1.43 0.59 6.92
C GLN A 143 -0.01 0.72 7.46
N VAL A 144 0.95 -0.04 6.92
CA VAL A 144 2.35 0.05 7.34
C VAL A 144 2.99 1.34 6.81
N ALA A 145 2.60 1.80 5.62
CA ALA A 145 3.04 3.10 5.10
C ALA A 145 2.55 4.26 5.99
N ASP A 146 1.27 4.27 6.32
CA ASP A 146 0.64 5.25 7.20
C ASP A 146 1.26 5.27 8.58
N TYR A 147 1.56 4.09 9.13
CA TYR A 147 2.31 3.98 10.39
C TYR A 147 3.68 4.67 10.31
N LEU A 148 4.43 4.49 9.22
CA LEU A 148 5.72 5.14 9.01
C LEU A 148 5.58 6.66 8.82
N LEU A 149 4.56 7.11 8.09
CA LEU A 149 4.26 8.53 7.91
C LEU A 149 3.90 9.20 9.23
N ASP A 150 3.07 8.57 10.04
CA ASP A 150 2.69 9.08 11.36
C ASP A 150 3.88 9.09 12.33
N GLN A 151 4.79 8.11 12.25
CA GLN A 151 6.07 8.18 12.96
C GLN A 151 6.94 9.37 12.52
N ALA A 152 7.07 9.59 11.21
CA ALA A 152 7.84 10.71 10.67
C ALA A 152 7.21 12.06 11.08
N ALA A 153 5.88 12.19 10.93
CA ALA A 153 5.13 13.38 11.30
C ALA A 153 5.25 13.71 12.80
N ARG A 154 5.18 12.71 13.68
CA ARG A 154 5.43 12.89 15.12
C ARG A 154 6.83 13.43 15.41
N ARG A 155 7.84 12.93 14.70
CA ARG A 155 9.23 13.39 14.88
C ARG A 155 9.39 14.84 14.43
N ILE A 156 8.87 15.17 13.25
CA ILE A 156 8.85 16.54 12.72
C ILE A 156 8.16 17.47 13.71
N ARG A 157 6.94 17.12 14.17
CA ARG A 157 6.18 17.89 15.15
C ARG A 157 6.95 18.14 16.44
N ARG A 158 7.66 17.13 16.97
CA ARG A 158 8.49 17.27 18.18
C ARG A 158 9.63 18.27 17.96
N TYR A 159 10.34 18.19 16.84
CA TYR A 159 11.43 19.12 16.53
C TYR A 159 10.93 20.55 16.33
N THR A 160 9.81 20.74 15.63
CA THR A 160 9.19 22.06 15.46
C THR A 160 8.75 22.65 16.79
N LEU A 161 8.11 21.88 17.66
CA LEU A 161 7.70 22.35 18.99
C LEU A 161 8.90 22.73 19.87
N LEU A 162 9.96 21.92 19.87
CA LEU A 162 11.20 22.23 20.60
C LEU A 162 11.87 23.49 20.07
N ALA A 163 11.91 23.70 18.75
CA ALA A 163 12.45 24.91 18.14
C ALA A 163 11.66 26.16 18.57
N ILE A 164 10.32 26.10 18.58
CA ILE A 164 9.45 27.19 19.03
C ILE A 164 9.70 27.50 20.51
N VAL A 165 9.69 26.48 21.38
CA VAL A 165 9.88 26.67 22.82
C VAL A 165 11.27 27.22 23.14
N LEU A 166 12.33 26.70 22.52
CA LEU A 166 13.69 27.19 22.71
C LEU A 166 13.85 28.63 22.21
N GLY A 167 13.24 28.98 21.08
CA GLY A 167 13.21 30.35 20.58
C GLY A 167 12.55 31.30 21.58
N ALA A 168 11.35 30.94 22.07
CA ALA A 168 10.61 31.74 23.04
C ALA A 168 11.37 31.90 24.38
N LEU A 169 11.89 30.81 24.94
CA LEU A 169 12.70 30.84 26.17
C LEU A 169 13.96 31.69 25.97
N GLY A 170 14.64 31.55 24.83
CA GLY A 170 15.82 32.35 24.49
C GLY A 170 15.52 33.85 24.49
N THR A 171 14.41 34.27 23.88
CA THR A 171 13.97 35.68 23.88
C THR A 171 13.67 36.18 25.29
N VAL A 172 12.93 35.41 26.10
CA VAL A 172 12.58 35.79 27.48
C VAL A 172 13.83 35.91 28.36
N VAL A 173 14.72 34.91 28.32
CA VAL A 173 15.95 34.91 29.12
C VAL A 173 16.88 36.06 28.70
N THR A 174 17.10 36.23 27.40
CA THR A 174 17.98 37.29 26.88
C THR A 174 17.43 38.67 27.18
N GLY A 175 16.12 38.88 27.00
CA GLY A 175 15.44 40.12 27.33
C GLY A 175 15.45 40.43 28.82
N GLY A 176 15.20 39.43 29.67
CA GLY A 176 15.27 39.56 31.13
C GLY A 176 16.66 39.91 31.64
N LEU A 177 17.70 39.25 31.12
CA LEU A 177 19.10 39.58 31.46
C LEU A 177 19.49 40.99 31.01
N ALA A 178 18.98 41.44 29.85
CA ALA A 178 19.20 42.80 29.37
C ALA A 178 18.53 43.85 30.28
N LEU A 179 17.31 43.59 30.77
CA LEU A 179 16.59 44.47 31.70
C LEU A 179 17.25 44.54 33.09
N LEU A 180 17.92 43.47 33.52
CA LEU A 180 18.68 43.42 34.77
C LEU A 180 20.11 44.02 34.65
N GLU A 181 20.40 44.70 33.55
CA GLU A 181 21.71 45.32 33.24
C GLU A 181 22.91 44.35 33.35
N VAL A 182 22.66 43.05 33.11
CA VAL A 182 23.74 42.05 33.07
C VAL A 182 24.69 42.41 31.93
N ARG A 183 26.00 42.19 32.14
CA ARG A 183 27.03 42.57 31.17
C ARG A 183 26.71 42.02 29.77
N LYS A 184 26.87 42.88 28.75
CA LYS A 184 26.66 42.54 27.34
C LYS A 184 27.46 41.33 26.86
N SER A 185 28.63 41.10 27.46
CA SER A 185 29.48 39.94 27.20
C SER A 185 28.86 38.60 27.63
N ILE A 186 27.83 38.63 28.50
CA ILE A 186 27.21 37.43 29.07
C ILE A 186 25.88 37.12 28.37
N TYR A 187 24.98 38.10 28.22
CA TYR A 187 23.63 37.79 27.69
C TYR A 187 23.56 37.67 26.16
N ARG A 188 24.45 38.33 25.41
CA ARG A 188 24.46 38.23 23.93
C ARG A 188 24.81 36.82 23.44
N PRO A 189 25.86 36.14 23.95
CA PRO A 189 26.14 34.75 23.58
C PRO A 189 24.99 33.80 23.92
N VAL A 190 24.27 34.02 25.03
CA VAL A 190 23.12 33.21 25.43
C VAL A 190 22.00 33.30 24.39
N GLY A 191 21.62 34.51 23.97
CA GLY A 191 20.59 34.68 22.94
C GLY A 191 20.99 34.06 21.60
N ILE A 192 22.26 34.20 21.20
CA ILE A 192 22.79 33.58 19.98
C ILE A 192 22.73 32.05 20.08
N ALA A 193 23.10 31.46 21.22
CA ALA A 193 23.06 30.02 21.43
C ALA A 193 21.63 29.47 21.31
N PHE A 194 20.63 30.12 21.91
CA PHE A 194 19.23 29.73 21.75
C PHE A 194 18.73 29.87 20.30
N GLY A 195 19.10 30.96 19.62
CA GLY A 195 18.76 31.17 18.21
C GLY A 195 19.34 30.10 17.29
N LEU A 196 20.62 29.77 17.47
CA LEU A 196 21.29 28.70 16.70
C LEU A 196 20.70 27.32 17.00
N ALA A 197 20.40 27.02 18.27
CA ALA A 197 19.79 25.75 18.65
C ALA A 197 18.38 25.61 18.04
N GLY A 198 17.57 26.67 18.07
CA GLY A 198 16.25 26.69 17.44
C GLY A 198 16.33 26.53 15.92
N ALA A 199 17.25 27.24 15.26
CA ALA A 199 17.48 27.11 13.82
C ALA A 199 17.94 25.70 13.42
N ALA A 200 18.85 25.09 14.20
CA ALA A 200 19.31 23.73 13.97
C ALA A 200 18.16 22.71 14.07
N LEU A 201 17.29 22.83 15.08
CA LEU A 201 16.11 21.97 15.20
C LEU A 201 15.10 22.18 14.06
N GLY A 202 14.90 23.43 13.62
CA GLY A 202 14.11 23.74 12.43
C GLY A 202 14.68 23.06 11.18
N LEU A 203 15.99 23.11 10.98
CA LEU A 203 16.66 22.43 9.87
C LEU A 203 16.55 20.90 9.97
N LEU A 204 16.74 20.34 11.17
CA LEU A 204 16.56 18.91 11.42
C LEU A 204 15.13 18.42 11.14
N SER A 205 14.12 19.28 11.25
CA SER A 205 12.76 18.94 10.87
C SER A 205 12.58 18.76 9.35
N LEU A 206 13.41 19.43 8.54
CA LEU A 206 13.39 19.31 7.07
C LEU A 206 14.21 18.12 6.56
N TYR A 207 15.26 17.74 7.29
CA TYR A 207 16.16 16.63 6.93
C TYR A 207 15.95 15.38 7.81
N ALA A 208 14.82 15.28 8.50
CA ALA A 208 14.50 14.09 9.26
C ALA A 208 14.49 12.88 8.31
N PRO A 209 15.31 11.84 8.53
CA PRO A 209 15.35 10.70 7.65
C PRO A 209 14.00 9.98 7.66
N ASP A 210 13.59 9.47 6.50
CA ASP A 210 12.38 8.68 6.36
C ASP A 210 12.42 7.48 7.32
N ALA A 211 11.29 7.24 8.00
CA ALA A 211 11.12 6.03 8.78
C ALA A 211 11.15 4.82 7.84
N ARG A 212 11.83 3.75 8.25
CA ARG A 212 11.98 2.53 7.47
C ARG A 212 11.64 1.31 8.32
N ILE A 213 11.10 0.29 7.68
CA ILE A 213 10.75 -0.98 8.34
C ILE A 213 11.12 -2.17 7.47
N SER A 214 11.45 -3.29 8.12
CA SER A 214 11.55 -4.57 7.43
C SER A 214 10.14 -5.09 7.13
N TYR A 215 9.85 -5.30 5.85
CA TYR A 215 8.56 -5.78 5.37
C TYR A 215 8.81 -6.96 4.43
N ALA A 216 8.40 -8.15 4.84
CA ALA A 216 8.63 -9.40 4.11
C ALA A 216 7.35 -9.85 3.39
N HIS A 217 7.51 -10.47 2.23
CA HIS A 217 6.40 -11.01 1.43
C HIS A 217 6.34 -12.52 1.58
N ARG A 218 5.36 -13.02 2.35
CA ARG A 218 5.09 -14.47 2.42
C ARG A 218 4.55 -14.98 1.08
N ARG A 219 3.60 -14.23 0.50
CA ARG A 219 3.04 -14.44 -0.83
C ARG A 219 3.15 -13.11 -1.59
N ASN A 220 3.57 -13.15 -2.84
CA ASN A 220 3.77 -11.94 -3.63
C ASN A 220 3.12 -12.09 -5.02
N ALA A 221 1.85 -11.70 -5.14
CA ALA A 221 1.16 -11.77 -6.43
C ALA A 221 1.77 -10.81 -7.46
N LEU A 222 2.37 -9.70 -7.03
CA LEU A 222 3.13 -8.83 -7.91
C LEU A 222 4.30 -9.55 -8.57
N ALA A 223 4.95 -10.52 -7.89
CA ALA A 223 6.02 -11.31 -8.48
C ALA A 223 5.56 -12.13 -9.69
N ASN A 224 4.28 -12.53 -9.73
CA ASN A 224 3.71 -13.19 -10.91
C ASN A 224 3.56 -12.23 -12.10
N ILE A 225 3.26 -10.97 -11.84
CA ILE A 225 3.13 -9.94 -12.88
C ILE A 225 4.49 -9.47 -13.38
N GLY A 226 5.45 -9.30 -12.47
CA GLY A 226 6.76 -8.69 -12.66
C GLY A 226 7.59 -9.23 -13.83
N LEU A 227 8.66 -8.48 -14.14
CA LEU A 227 9.53 -8.69 -15.29
C LEU A 227 10.32 -9.99 -15.17
N VAL A 228 10.24 -10.80 -16.23
CA VAL A 228 11.03 -12.03 -16.43
C VAL A 228 12.54 -11.74 -16.48
N ASP A 229 12.93 -10.49 -16.75
CA ASP A 229 14.31 -10.03 -16.89
C ASP A 229 15.09 -9.85 -15.57
N LEU A 230 14.47 -10.06 -14.40
CA LEU A 230 15.15 -9.94 -13.09
C LEU A 230 16.03 -11.15 -12.72
N GLY A 231 16.43 -11.97 -13.71
CA GLY A 231 17.06 -13.26 -13.45
C GLY A 231 16.06 -14.29 -12.93
N PRO A 232 16.49 -15.51 -12.54
CA PRO A 232 15.56 -16.59 -12.22
C PRO A 232 14.79 -16.30 -10.93
N VAL A 233 13.64 -15.64 -11.05
CA VAL A 233 12.57 -15.64 -10.05
C VAL A 233 11.86 -17.01 -10.12
N THR A 234 12.63 -18.09 -10.02
CA THR A 234 12.18 -19.48 -10.23
C THR A 234 11.82 -20.20 -8.93
N THR A 235 11.87 -19.51 -7.78
CA THR A 235 11.69 -20.16 -6.47
C THR A 235 10.43 -19.78 -5.71
N GLN A 236 9.62 -18.83 -6.20
CA GLN A 236 8.30 -18.60 -5.60
C GLN A 236 7.23 -19.38 -6.37
N PRO A 237 6.40 -20.19 -5.67
CA PRO A 237 5.24 -20.81 -6.30
C PRO A 237 4.37 -19.74 -6.96
N ARG A 238 3.67 -20.08 -8.05
CA ARG A 238 2.64 -19.17 -8.58
C ARG A 238 1.63 -18.91 -7.48
N THR A 239 1.53 -17.66 -7.03
CA THR A 239 0.56 -17.27 -6.00
C THR A 239 -0.80 -16.99 -6.62
N LEU A 240 -0.82 -16.48 -7.84
CA LEU A 240 -2.03 -16.33 -8.63
C LEU A 240 -2.54 -17.69 -9.15
N ALA A 241 -3.83 -17.93 -8.96
CA ALA A 241 -4.51 -19.11 -9.47
C ALA A 241 -4.48 -19.18 -11.01
N ALA A 242 -4.47 -20.40 -11.56
CA ALA A 242 -4.32 -20.63 -12.99
C ALA A 242 -5.36 -19.91 -13.88
N PRO A 243 -6.67 -19.87 -13.54
CA PRO A 243 -7.66 -19.12 -14.32
C PRO A 243 -7.38 -17.61 -14.35
N VAL A 244 -6.95 -17.04 -13.23
CA VAL A 244 -6.60 -15.61 -13.12
C VAL A 244 -5.35 -15.32 -13.94
N TRP A 245 -4.32 -16.16 -13.82
CA TRP A 245 -3.11 -16.03 -14.64
C TRP A 245 -3.43 -16.07 -16.13
N ALA A 246 -4.21 -17.07 -16.56
CA ALA A 246 -4.61 -17.22 -17.95
C ALA A 246 -5.37 -15.99 -18.46
N TYR A 247 -6.26 -15.41 -17.64
CA TYR A 247 -6.95 -14.17 -17.96
C TYR A 247 -5.97 -13.01 -18.13
N LEU A 248 -5.04 -12.81 -17.19
CA LEU A 248 -4.10 -11.70 -17.24
C LEU A 248 -3.14 -11.76 -18.44
N THR A 249 -2.71 -12.97 -18.83
CA THR A 249 -1.80 -13.18 -19.97
C THR A 249 -2.48 -13.35 -21.32
N ALA A 250 -3.81 -13.44 -21.36
CA ALA A 250 -4.52 -13.54 -22.62
C ALA A 250 -4.39 -12.24 -23.43
N PRO A 251 -4.23 -12.31 -24.76
CA PRO A 251 -4.21 -11.12 -25.62
C PRO A 251 -5.54 -10.38 -25.53
N ALA A 252 -5.50 -9.05 -25.45
CA ALA A 252 -6.68 -8.20 -25.28
C ALA A 252 -7.46 -7.93 -26.59
N GLY A 253 -7.65 -8.96 -27.43
CA GLY A 253 -8.39 -8.86 -28.68
C GLY A 253 -7.56 -9.26 -29.90
N ALA A 254 -7.40 -8.34 -30.86
CA ALA A 254 -6.74 -8.58 -32.14
C ALA A 254 -5.25 -8.96 -31.98
N THR A 255 -4.69 -9.57 -33.02
CA THR A 255 -3.26 -9.89 -33.11
C THR A 255 -2.40 -8.65 -32.86
N GLY A 256 -1.54 -8.71 -31.84
CA GLY A 256 -0.64 -7.61 -31.45
C GLY A 256 -1.14 -6.72 -30.31
N ALA A 257 -2.36 -6.93 -29.80
CA ALA A 257 -2.83 -6.23 -28.60
C ALA A 257 -2.10 -6.73 -27.35
N LEU A 258 -1.64 -5.81 -26.50
CA LEU A 258 -1.05 -6.13 -25.21
C LEU A 258 -2.04 -6.95 -24.37
N SER A 259 -1.56 -8.00 -23.72
CA SER A 259 -2.29 -8.64 -22.63
C SER A 259 -2.52 -7.67 -21.48
N ARG A 260 -3.48 -7.97 -20.60
CA ARG A 260 -3.78 -7.13 -19.42
C ARG A 260 -2.56 -7.01 -18.51
N ARG A 261 -1.79 -8.09 -18.36
CA ARG A 261 -0.49 -8.10 -17.68
C ARG A 261 0.49 -7.13 -18.33
N GLU A 262 0.64 -7.17 -19.65
CA GLU A 262 1.57 -6.28 -20.36
C GLU A 262 1.10 -4.82 -20.29
N ALA A 263 -0.21 -4.57 -20.34
CA ALA A 263 -0.77 -3.23 -20.17
C ALA A 263 -0.50 -2.68 -18.76
N LEU A 264 -0.63 -3.50 -17.70
CA LEU A 264 -0.25 -3.14 -16.32
C LEU A 264 1.23 -2.82 -16.22
N LEU A 265 2.10 -3.72 -16.70
CA LEU A 265 3.55 -3.50 -16.68
C LEU A 265 3.95 -2.23 -17.44
N HIS A 266 3.38 -2.02 -18.63
CA HIS A 266 3.63 -0.83 -19.42
C HIS A 266 3.20 0.43 -18.66
N ARG A 267 2.03 0.42 -18.02
CA ARG A 267 1.56 1.53 -17.17
C ARG A 267 2.53 1.82 -16.03
N TRP A 268 2.92 0.81 -15.25
CA TRP A 268 3.84 0.99 -14.12
C TRP A 268 5.22 1.52 -14.56
N GLN A 269 5.66 1.16 -15.76
CA GLN A 269 6.91 1.64 -16.33
C GLN A 269 6.83 3.08 -16.85
N THR A 270 5.73 3.45 -17.50
CA THR A 270 5.61 4.72 -18.25
C THR A 270 5.05 5.87 -17.43
N THR A 271 4.24 5.60 -16.40
CA THR A 271 3.64 6.63 -15.54
C THR A 271 4.61 7.19 -14.50
N GLY A 272 5.86 6.73 -14.49
CA GLY A 272 6.85 7.13 -13.49
C GLY A 272 6.63 6.47 -12.13
N GLU A 273 5.69 5.53 -11.99
CA GLU A 273 5.51 4.75 -10.76
C GLU A 273 6.77 3.94 -10.43
N LEU A 274 7.42 3.32 -11.42
CA LEU A 274 8.75 2.69 -11.25
C LEU A 274 9.92 3.70 -11.37
N GLY A 275 9.65 5.00 -11.21
CA GLY A 275 10.50 6.15 -11.50
C GLY A 275 11.69 6.34 -10.56
N ALA A 276 12.65 5.42 -10.64
CA ALA A 276 13.90 5.52 -9.92
C ALA A 276 14.86 6.56 -10.54
N ARG A 277 15.57 7.29 -9.68
CA ARG A 277 16.53 8.35 -10.04
C ARG A 277 17.82 7.81 -10.69
N SER A 278 18.10 6.53 -10.50
CA SER A 278 19.25 5.81 -11.07
C SER A 278 18.87 4.38 -11.45
N SER A 279 19.68 3.74 -12.30
CA SER A 279 19.51 2.33 -12.65
C SER A 279 19.64 1.40 -11.43
N ALA A 280 20.52 1.73 -10.49
CA ALA A 280 20.72 0.99 -9.24
C ALA A 280 19.49 1.09 -8.33
N ASP A 281 18.93 2.30 -8.17
CA ASP A 281 17.70 2.50 -7.38
C ASP A 281 16.52 1.78 -8.01
N ARG A 282 16.46 1.73 -9.36
CA ARG A 282 15.43 0.99 -10.08
C ARG A 282 15.53 -0.50 -9.78
N GLN A 283 16.73 -1.06 -9.87
CA GLN A 283 16.95 -2.48 -9.63
C GLN A 283 16.64 -2.86 -8.18
N ARG A 284 17.02 -2.00 -7.22
CA ARG A 284 16.65 -2.14 -5.81
C ARG A 284 15.13 -2.17 -5.64
N LEU A 285 14.42 -1.20 -6.21
CA LEU A 285 12.96 -1.09 -6.10
C LEU A 285 12.25 -2.28 -6.74
N LEU A 286 12.71 -2.74 -7.91
CA LEU A 286 12.17 -3.92 -8.58
C LEU A 286 12.36 -5.18 -7.71
N HIS A 287 13.55 -5.37 -7.13
CA HIS A 287 13.80 -6.50 -6.22
C HIS A 287 12.96 -6.40 -4.94
N LEU A 288 12.76 -5.18 -4.43
CA LEU A 288 11.94 -4.91 -3.27
C LEU A 288 10.48 -5.32 -3.55
N LEU A 289 9.86 -4.76 -4.59
CA LEU A 289 8.45 -4.96 -4.95
C LEU A 289 8.14 -6.38 -5.45
N PHE A 290 8.98 -6.94 -6.33
CA PHE A 290 8.73 -8.22 -6.99
C PHE A 290 9.45 -9.41 -6.34
N GLY A 291 10.30 -9.17 -5.34
CA GLY A 291 11.01 -10.22 -4.59
C GLY A 291 10.33 -10.61 -3.27
N ARG A 292 11.14 -11.02 -2.29
CA ARG A 292 10.70 -11.51 -0.96
C ARG A 292 10.46 -10.39 0.06
N GLY A 293 10.54 -9.13 -0.36
CA GLY A 293 10.51 -7.96 0.51
C GLY A 293 11.90 -7.51 0.95
N GLY A 294 11.96 -6.64 1.94
CA GLY A 294 13.19 -5.98 2.38
C GLY A 294 12.91 -4.80 3.29
N THR A 295 13.82 -3.82 3.31
CA THR A 295 13.62 -2.59 4.11
C THR A 295 12.93 -1.51 3.27
N TYR A 296 11.69 -1.21 3.61
CA TYR A 296 10.83 -0.25 2.94
C TYR A 296 10.82 1.11 3.63
N ALA A 297 10.72 2.18 2.84
CA ALA A 297 10.19 3.48 3.26
C ALA A 297 8.67 3.55 3.00
N ALA A 298 8.00 4.56 3.57
CA ALA A 298 6.56 4.76 3.39
C ALA A 298 6.15 4.87 1.91
N SER A 299 6.86 5.66 1.11
CA SER A 299 6.56 5.83 -0.32
C SER A 299 6.71 4.55 -1.14
N GLU A 300 7.67 3.69 -0.78
CA GLU A 300 7.85 2.37 -1.42
C GLU A 300 6.69 1.41 -1.07
N LEU A 301 6.10 1.54 0.13
CA LEU A 301 4.92 0.76 0.54
C LEU A 301 3.64 1.28 -0.11
N GLN A 302 3.46 2.61 -0.20
CA GLN A 302 2.33 3.20 -0.94
C GLN A 302 2.34 2.80 -2.42
N MET A 303 3.53 2.78 -3.03
CA MET A 303 3.70 2.26 -4.39
C MET A 303 3.28 0.79 -4.50
N ARG A 304 3.64 -0.03 -3.52
CA ARG A 304 3.22 -1.44 -3.46
C ARG A 304 1.70 -1.55 -3.32
N ALA A 305 1.07 -0.75 -2.46
CA ALA A 305 -0.39 -0.72 -2.28
C ALA A 305 -1.08 -0.36 -3.60
N ASN A 306 -0.67 0.73 -4.26
CA ASN A 306 -1.18 1.13 -5.56
C ASN A 306 -0.99 0.05 -6.66
N PHE A 307 0.09 -0.73 -6.64
CA PHE A 307 0.26 -1.85 -7.57
C PHE A 307 -0.71 -2.99 -7.29
N TYR A 308 -1.03 -3.25 -6.02
CA TYR A 308 -2.04 -4.22 -5.65
C TYR A 308 -3.44 -3.77 -6.04
N ASP A 309 -3.82 -2.51 -5.77
CA ASP A 309 -5.10 -1.92 -6.20
C ASP A 309 -5.29 -2.07 -7.72
N GLN A 310 -4.29 -1.68 -8.51
CA GLN A 310 -4.37 -1.80 -9.97
C GLN A 310 -4.48 -3.26 -10.45
N LEU A 311 -3.81 -4.19 -9.77
CA LEU A 311 -3.92 -5.62 -10.08
C LEU A 311 -5.29 -6.18 -9.65
N GLU A 312 -5.79 -5.79 -8.49
CA GLU A 312 -7.08 -6.15 -7.92
C GLU A 312 -8.22 -5.71 -8.84
N SER A 313 -8.23 -4.43 -9.20
CA SER A 313 -9.11 -3.84 -10.22
C SER A 313 -9.06 -4.60 -11.55
N SER A 314 -7.85 -4.98 -12.01
CA SER A 314 -7.70 -5.75 -13.26
C SER A 314 -8.29 -7.16 -13.16
N VAL A 315 -8.10 -7.84 -12.03
CA VAL A 315 -8.66 -9.18 -11.78
C VAL A 315 -10.17 -9.13 -11.56
N ALA A 316 -10.69 -8.07 -10.94
CA ALA A 316 -12.12 -7.88 -10.69
C ALA A 316 -12.94 -7.86 -11.99
N LEU A 317 -12.36 -7.37 -13.09
CA LEU A 317 -12.99 -7.40 -14.42
C LEU A 317 -13.25 -8.83 -14.94
N LEU A 318 -12.53 -9.84 -14.46
CA LEU A 318 -12.84 -11.25 -14.79
C LEU A 318 -14.24 -11.64 -14.30
N LYS A 319 -14.75 -11.07 -13.20
CA LYS A 319 -16.13 -11.32 -12.74
C LYS A 319 -17.16 -10.90 -13.78
N GLN A 320 -16.89 -9.82 -14.53
CA GLN A 320 -17.78 -9.36 -15.61
C GLN A 320 -17.80 -10.37 -16.77
N GLU A 321 -16.62 -10.89 -17.17
CA GLU A 321 -16.51 -11.91 -18.22
C GLU A 321 -17.24 -13.21 -17.84
N LEU A 322 -17.11 -13.66 -16.58
CA LEU A 322 -17.83 -14.82 -16.06
C LEU A 322 -19.34 -14.60 -16.00
N THR A 323 -19.78 -13.39 -15.62
CA THR A 323 -21.22 -13.03 -15.59
C THR A 323 -21.83 -13.06 -16.99
N GLN A 324 -21.12 -12.52 -17.98
CA GLN A 324 -21.55 -12.57 -19.38
C GLN A 324 -21.66 -14.01 -19.90
N LEU A 325 -20.68 -14.85 -19.56
CA LEU A 325 -20.70 -16.27 -19.92
C LEU A 325 -21.87 -17.00 -19.26
N ALA A 326 -22.12 -16.76 -17.98
CA ALA A 326 -23.25 -17.35 -17.25
C ALA A 326 -24.60 -16.95 -17.87
N ALA A 327 -24.76 -15.68 -18.27
CA ALA A 327 -25.97 -15.21 -18.94
C ALA A 327 -26.19 -15.91 -20.30
N GLN A 328 -25.14 -16.09 -21.10
CA GLN A 328 -25.24 -16.82 -22.38
C GLN A 328 -25.60 -18.29 -22.17
N VAL A 329 -25.04 -18.95 -21.15
CA VAL A 329 -25.39 -20.34 -20.80
C VAL A 329 -26.85 -20.44 -20.37
N ALA A 330 -27.34 -19.49 -19.58
CA ALA A 330 -28.73 -19.45 -19.13
C ALA A 330 -29.73 -19.25 -20.29
N ALA A 331 -29.30 -18.55 -21.36
CA ALA A 331 -30.09 -18.32 -22.56
C ALA A 331 -30.12 -19.51 -23.54
N LEU A 332 -29.34 -20.57 -23.30
CA LEU A 332 -29.41 -21.78 -24.11
C LEU A 332 -30.77 -22.48 -23.93
N PRO A 333 -31.36 -23.02 -25.02
CA PRO A 333 -32.70 -23.61 -24.99
C PRO A 333 -32.85 -24.82 -24.05
#